data_AF-A0A7C1TKY9-F1
#
_entry.id   AF-A0A7C1TKY9-F1
#
_cell.length_a   1.000
_cell.length_b   1.000
_cell.length_c   1.000
_cell.angle_alpha   90.00
_cell.angle_beta   90.00
_cell.angle_gamma   90.00
#
_symmetry.space_group_name_H-M   'P 1'
#
loop_
_entity.id
_entity.type
_entity.pdbx_description
1 polymer ?
#
loop_
_entity_poly.entity_id
_entity_poly.type
_entity_poly.pdbx_seq_one_letter_code
_entity_poly.pdbx_strand_id
1 'polypeptide(L)' 'MEVDLLVQARWVVPVEPAGTVLDDHAVAVRDGRIVAVCPAAEAAQFTAQTHLTLDHHLLCPGFINAH' A
#
# COMPACT_ATOMS: atom_id res chain seq x y z
N MET A 1 6.46 -5.85 -13.04
CA MET A 1 7.67 -5.46 -12.26
C MET A 1 7.75 -6.35 -11.03
N GLU A 2 8.92 -6.90 -10.73
CA GLU A 2 9.11 -7.72 -9.51
C GLU A 2 9.18 -6.84 -8.25
N VAL A 3 8.52 -7.30 -7.19
CA VAL A 3 8.47 -6.65 -5.86
C VAL A 3 8.46 -7.72 -4.77
N ASP A 4 8.84 -7.34 -3.55
CA ASP A 4 8.89 -8.28 -2.42
C ASP A 4 7.50 -8.49 -1.82
N LEU A 5 6.76 -7.39 -1.67
CA LEU A 5 5.45 -7.36 -1.03
C LEU A 5 4.50 -6.47 -1.83
N LEU A 6 3.29 -6.95 -2.02
CA LEU A 6 2.18 -6.16 -2.53
C LEU A 6 1.00 -6.31 -1.56
N VAL A 7 0.56 -5.19 -0.99
CA VAL A 7 -0.55 -5.11 -0.04
C VAL A 7 -1.72 -4.42 -0.72
N GLN A 8 -2.83 -5.11 -0.91
CA GLN A 8 -4.10 -4.54 -1.32
C GLN A 8 -4.96 -4.30 -0.07
N ALA A 9 -5.48 -3.09 0.09
CA ALA A 9 -6.31 -2.73 1.23
C ALA A 9 -7.55 -1.96 0.78
N ARG A 10 -8.62 -2.06 1.58
CA ARG A 10 -9.84 -1.30 1.33
C ARG A 10 -9.60 0.20 1.37
N TRP A 11 -8.80 0.66 2.33
CA TRP A 11 -8.41 2.05 2.47
C TRP A 11 -6.90 2.18 2.66
N VAL A 12 -6.29 3.14 1.96
CA VAL A 12 -4.90 3.56 2.19
C VAL A 12 -4.90 5.05 2.51
N VAL A 13 -4.32 5.43 3.65
CA VAL A 13 -4.16 6.83 4.05
C VAL A 13 -2.68 7.19 4.02
N PRO A 14 -2.20 7.98 3.03
CA PRO A 14 -0.80 8.35 2.90
C PRO A 14 -0.36 9.48 3.86
N VAL A 15 -1.27 10.00 4.70
CA VAL A 15 -1.11 11.18 5.57
C VAL A 15 -1.02 12.51 4.81
N GLU A 16 -0.31 12.56 3.69
CA GLU A 16 -0.22 13.73 2.80
C GLU A 16 -0.76 13.37 1.40
N PRO A 17 -1.62 14.20 0.77
CA PRO A 17 -2.25 15.41 1.33
C PRO A 17 -3.19 15.14 2.49
N ALA A 18 -3.33 16.12 3.39
CA ALA A 18 -4.23 16.02 4.53
C ALA A 18 -5.67 15.67 4.11
N GLY A 19 -6.29 14.71 4.81
CA GLY A 19 -7.65 14.23 4.52
C GLY A 19 -7.76 13.27 3.33
N THR A 20 -6.65 12.89 2.70
CA THR A 20 -6.65 11.93 1.59
C THR A 20 -6.91 10.52 2.10
N VAL A 21 -7.94 9.88 1.53
CA VAL A 21 -8.23 8.46 1.68
C VAL A 21 -8.31 7.86 0.29
N LEU A 22 -7.43 6.90 -0.01
CA LEU A 22 -7.44 6.16 -1.27
C LEU A 22 -8.24 4.87 -1.07
N ASP A 23 -9.38 4.75 -1.74
CA ASP A 23 -10.25 3.58 -1.67
C ASP A 23 -9.82 2.53 -2.71
N ASP A 24 -9.83 1.25 -2.32
CA ASP A 24 -9.42 0.11 -3.16
C ASP A 24 -8.03 0.31 -3.82
N HIS A 25 -7.01 0.53 -3.00
CA HIS A 25 -5.63 0.77 -3.44
C HIS A 25 -4.67 -0.32 -2.97
N ALA A 26 -3.54 -0.40 -3.67
CA ALA A 26 -2.44 -1.28 -3.36
C ALA A 26 -1.15 -0.51 -3.10
N VAL A 27 -0.32 -1.05 -2.20
CA VAL A 27 1.04 -0.56 -1.92
C VAL A 27 2.03 -1.65 -2.31
N ALA A 28 2.92 -1.32 -3.24
CA ALA A 28 3.99 -2.20 -3.69
C ALA A 28 5.31 -1.83 -3.01
N VAL A 29 6.02 -2.82 -2.48
CA VAL A 29 7.27 -2.66 -1.73
C VAL A 29 8.37 -3.51 -2.37
N ARG A 30 9.51 -2.89 -2.66
CA ARG A 30 10.73 -3.54 -3.12
C ARG A 30 11.94 -3.01 -2.37
N ASP A 31 12.82 -3.91 -1.94
CA ASP A 31 14.03 -3.62 -1.16
C ASP A 31 13.72 -2.77 0.08
N GLY A 32 12.61 -3.09 0.76
CA GLY A 32 12.13 -2.36 1.94
C GLY A 32 11.63 -0.94 1.67
N ARG A 33 11.41 -0.54 0.41
CA ARG A 33 10.91 0.78 0.01
C ARG A 33 9.59 0.68 -0.72
N ILE A 34 8.70 1.64 -0.48
CA ILE A 34 7.48 1.80 -1.26
C ILE A 34 7.88 2.26 -2.68
N VAL A 35 7.56 1.46 -3.68
CA VAL A 35 7.85 1.74 -5.10
C VAL A 35 6.61 2.17 -5.88
N ALA A 36 5.42 1.85 -5.37
CA ALA A 36 4.17 2.33 -5.92
C ALA A 36 3.06 2.36 -4.86
N VAL A 37 2.17 3.34 -5.00
CA VAL A 37 0.82 3.34 -4.43
C VAL A 37 -0.12 3.58 -5.60
N CYS A 38 -0.99 2.62 -5.90
CA CYS A 38 -1.84 2.65 -7.09
C CYS A 38 -3.21 2.04 -6.82
N PRO A 39 -4.21 2.27 -7.68
CA PRO A 39 -5.47 1.52 -7.63
C PRO A 39 -5.24 0.01 -7.66
N ALA A 40 -6.05 -0.76 -6.94
CA ALA A 40 -5.90 -2.21 -6.86
C ALA A 40 -6.04 -2.89 -8.23
N ALA A 41 -6.84 -2.31 -9.13
CA ALA A 41 -6.98 -2.78 -10.51
C ALA A 41 -5.67 -2.69 -11.32
N GLU A 42 -4.78 -1.75 -10.98
CA GLU A 42 -3.47 -1.59 -11.61
C GLU A 42 -2.40 -2.49 -10.97
N ALA A 43 -2.70 -3.15 -9.86
CA ALA A 43 -1.74 -3.98 -9.14
C ALA A 43 -1.29 -5.21 -9.92
N ALA A 44 -2.05 -5.63 -10.95
CA ALA A 44 -1.69 -6.72 -11.86
C ALA A 44 -0.37 -6.49 -12.62
N GLN A 45 0.13 -5.25 -12.66
CA GLN A 45 1.45 -4.95 -13.25
C GLN A 45 2.63 -5.41 -12.38
N PHE A 46 2.39 -5.79 -11.12
CA PHE A 46 3.41 -6.25 -10.19
C PHE A 46 3.39 -7.78 -10.03
N THR A 47 4.57 -8.37 -9.92
CA THR A 47 4.76 -9.78 -9.55
C THR A 47 5.41 -9.78 -8.18
N ALA A 48 4.63 -10.11 -7.15
CA ALA A 48 5.07 -10.01 -5.76
C ALA A 48 5.45 -11.38 -5.18
N GLN A 49 6.50 -11.45 -4.38
CA GLN A 49 6.83 -12.68 -3.63
C GLN A 49 5.75 -12.97 -2.56
N THR A 50 5.23 -11.92 -1.92
CA THR A 50 4.13 -12.00 -0.97
C THR A 50 3.00 -11.07 -1.40
N HIS A 51 1.78 -11.61 -1.42
CA HIS A 51 0.58 -10.83 -1.67
C HIS A 51 -0.33 -10.87 -0.44
N LEU A 52 -0.75 -9.70 0.05
CA LEU A 52 -1.68 -9.57 1.16
C LEU A 52 -2.92 -8.80 0.70
N THR A 53 -4.08 -9.40 0.93
CA THR A 53 -5.38 -8.80 0.63
C THR A 53 -6.11 -8.51 1.93
N LEU A 54 -6.42 -7.24 2.16
CA LEU A 54 -6.97 -6.71 3.41
C LEU A 54 -8.25 -5.90 3.12
N ASP A 55 -9.27 -6.58 2.59
CA ASP A 55 -10.52 -5.99 2.04
C ASP A 55 -11.41 -5.23 3.04
N HIS A 56 -11.03 -5.23 4.31
CA HIS A 56 -11.75 -4.55 5.40
C HIS A 56 -10.83 -3.69 6.29
N HIS A 57 -9.57 -3.48 5.89
CA HIS A 57 -8.60 -2.77 6.71
C HIS A 57 -8.21 -1.42 6.13
N LEU A 58 -7.84 -0.53 7.05
CA LEU A 58 -7.12 0.69 6.78
C LEU A 58 -5.61 0.41 6.85
N LEU A 59 -4.90 0.74 5.78
CA LEU A 59 -3.44 0.81 5.75
C LEU A 59 -2.99 2.26 5.91
N CYS A 60 -2.03 2.49 6.81
CA CYS A 60 -1.45 3.81 7.05
C CYS A 60 0.05 3.68 7.34
N PRO A 61 0.83 4.77 7.20
CA PRO A 61 2.21 4.82 7.67
C PRO A 61 2.32 4.38 9.13
N GLY A 62 3.40 3.65 9.44
CA GLY A 62 3.72 3.31 10.83
C GLY A 62 3.91 4.57 11.66
N PHE A 63 3.42 4.55 12.90
CA PHE A 63 3.54 5.69 13.81
C PHE A 63 4.97 5.86 14.33
N ILE A 64 5.43 7.11 14.42
CA ILE A 64 6.69 7.49 15.05
C ILE A 64 6.37 8.00 16.47
N ASN A 65 6.92 7.36 17.49
CA ASN A 65 6.88 7.87 18.85
C ASN A 65 8.04 8.86 19.06
N ALA A 66 7.73 10.13 19.31
CA ALA A 66 8.70 11.23 19.39
C ALA A 66 8.87 11.81 20.81
N HIS A 67 8.36 11.11 21.83
CA HIS A 67 8.47 11.47 23.23
C HIS A 67 9.54 10.62 23.95
#